data_AF-A0A3M9ZMX9-F1
#
_entry.id   AF-A0A3M9ZMX9-F1
#
_cell.length_a   1.000
_cell.length_b   1.000
_cell.length_c   1.000
_cell.angle_alpha   90.00
_cell.angle_beta   90.00
_cell.angle_gamma   90.00
#
_symmetry.space_group_name_H-M   'P 1'
#
loop_
_entity.id
_entity.type
_entity.pdbx_description
1 polymer ?
#
loop_
_entity_poly.entity_id
_entity_poly.type
_entity_poly.pdbx_seq_one_letter_code
_entity_poly.pdbx_strand_id
1 'polypeptide(L)'
;AKVTAIALESRTTPVSEGYAAYRFATPWLALNSENYAKYKSLDARLRPGFLEGILAANVLSLLKGVGMRASFRVMARLGQHRPTSVICNANRFMGLWGSFALNVTLPDHVGLGKSVAKGFGAIGREEK
;
A
#
# COMPACT_ATOMS: atom_id res chain seq x y z
N ALA A 1 -14.40 4.72 -30.72
CA ALA A 1 -15.52 4.81 -29.76
C ALA A 1 -15.52 6.23 -29.17
N LYS A 2 -16.66 6.93 -29.21
CA LYS A 2 -16.78 8.30 -28.65
C LYS A 2 -17.27 8.16 -27.20
N VAL A 3 -16.44 8.51 -26.22
CA VAL A 3 -16.88 8.59 -24.81
C VAL A 3 -17.80 9.80 -24.69
N THR A 4 -19.06 9.58 -24.29
CA THR A 4 -20.13 10.60 -24.34
C THR A 4 -20.64 11.05 -22.97
N ALA A 5 -20.22 10.40 -21.88
CA ALA A 5 -20.60 10.79 -20.52
C ALA A 5 -19.50 10.43 -19.51
N ILE A 6 -19.29 11.32 -18.53
CA ILE A 6 -18.47 11.08 -17.35
C ILE A 6 -19.40 11.24 -16.14
N ALA A 7 -19.48 10.22 -15.29
CA ALA A 7 -20.17 10.29 -14.02
C ALA A 7 -19.16 10.60 -12.92
N LEU A 8 -19.46 11.58 -12.07
CA LEU A 8 -18.70 11.88 -10.87
C LEU A 8 -19.53 11.46 -9.66
N GLU A 9 -18.97 10.60 -8.82
CA GLU A 9 -19.57 10.21 -7.55
C GLU A 9 -18.67 10.71 -6.41
N SER A 10 -19.26 11.38 -5.41
CA SER A 10 -18.58 11.69 -4.15
C SER A 10 -18.93 10.61 -3.12
N ARG A 11 -17.92 10.04 -2.49
CA ARG A 11 -18.07 9.09 -1.39
C ARG A 11 -17.21 9.56 -0.23
N THR A 12 -17.81 9.66 0.95
CA THR A 12 -17.08 9.94 2.19
C THR A 12 -16.91 8.64 2.93
N THR A 13 -15.67 8.17 3.04
CA THR A 13 -15.34 7.01 3.87
C THR A 13 -14.66 7.52 5.14
N PRO A 14 -15.20 7.25 6.33
CA PRO A 14 -14.54 7.62 7.56
C PRO A 14 -13.22 6.84 7.69
N VAL A 15 -12.12 7.57 7.86
CA VAL A 15 -10.85 6.99 8.29
C VAL A 15 -10.88 6.96 9.81
N SER A 16 -10.98 5.76 10.37
CA SER A 16 -11.04 5.54 11.82
C SER A 16 -10.04 4.47 12.25
N GLU A 17 -9.71 4.49 13.54
CA GLU A 17 -9.04 3.38 14.18
C GLU A 17 -9.96 2.14 14.13
N GLY A 18 -9.42 1.03 13.66
CA GLY A 18 -10.20 -0.19 13.47
C GLY A 18 -9.45 -1.21 12.64
N TYR A 19 -9.65 -2.49 12.96
CA TYR A 19 -8.98 -3.57 12.25
C TYR A 19 -9.63 -3.82 10.89
N ALA A 20 -8.86 -3.70 9.82
CA ALA A 20 -9.33 -3.92 8.46
C ALA A 20 -8.31 -4.71 7.65
N ALA A 21 -8.80 -5.71 6.90
CA ALA A 21 -8.01 -6.53 6.01
C ALA A 21 -8.12 -6.05 4.56
N TYR A 22 -7.00 -6.09 3.85
CA TYR A 22 -6.85 -5.61 2.49
C TYR A 22 -5.96 -6.55 1.68
N ARG A 23 -6.09 -6.45 0.36
CA ARG A 23 -5.13 -6.98 -0.60
C ARG A 23 -4.62 -5.88 -1.51
N PHE A 24 -3.41 -6.05 -2.01
CA PHE A 24 -2.90 -5.22 -3.10
C PHE A 24 -3.62 -5.61 -4.41
N ALA A 25 -4.39 -4.68 -4.96
CA ALA A 25 -5.02 -4.79 -6.28
C ALA A 25 -4.00 -4.55 -7.41
N THR A 26 -2.92 -3.81 -7.13
CA THR A 26 -1.77 -3.65 -8.03
C THR A 26 -0.45 -3.80 -7.27
N PRO A 27 0.68 -4.14 -7.92
CA PRO A 27 1.93 -4.40 -7.21
C PRO A 27 2.34 -3.22 -6.32
N TRP A 28 2.67 -3.52 -5.08
CA TRP A 28 3.12 -2.52 -4.12
C TRP A 28 4.62 -2.27 -4.21
N LEU A 29 5.01 -1.03 -4.52
CA LEU A 29 6.42 -0.61 -4.56
C LEU A 29 6.83 -0.06 -3.21
N ALA A 30 7.14 -0.97 -2.29
CA ALA A 30 7.50 -0.66 -0.91
C ALA A 30 8.92 -0.08 -0.75
N LEU A 31 9.85 -0.53 -1.59
CA LEU A 31 11.28 -0.37 -1.35
C LEU A 31 11.87 0.78 -2.18
N ASN A 32 12.53 1.73 -1.52
CA ASN A 32 13.50 2.62 -2.16
C ASN A 32 14.87 1.90 -2.28
N SER A 33 15.87 2.54 -2.87
CA SER A 33 17.19 1.92 -3.09
C SER A 33 17.86 1.45 -1.80
N GLU A 34 17.77 2.24 -0.73
CA GLU A 34 18.35 1.91 0.58
C GLU A 34 17.61 0.74 1.26
N ASN A 35 16.28 0.82 1.31
CA ASN A 35 15.44 -0.23 1.90
C ASN A 35 15.52 -1.52 1.09
N TYR A 36 15.76 -1.44 -0.21
CA TYR A 36 15.99 -2.61 -1.06
C TYR A 36 17.29 -3.33 -0.70
N ALA A 37 18.37 -2.60 -0.45
CA ALA A 37 19.63 -3.19 0.03
C ALA A 37 19.43 -3.88 1.38
N LYS A 38 18.78 -3.19 2.34
CA LYS A 38 18.44 -3.74 3.66
C LYS A 38 17.56 -4.99 3.55
N TYR A 39 16.51 -4.95 2.73
CA TYR A 39 15.62 -6.09 2.52
C TYR A 39 16.37 -7.33 2.01
N LYS A 40 17.33 -7.14 1.10
CA LYS A 40 18.13 -8.25 0.56
C LYS A 40 19.08 -8.86 1.58
N SER A 41 19.66 -8.05 2.47
CA SER A 41 20.57 -8.53 3.51
C SER A 41 19.86 -9.14 4.72
N LEU A 42 18.57 -8.87 4.89
CA LEU A 42 17.76 -9.44 5.96
C LEU A 42 17.48 -10.94 5.76
N ASP A 43 17.55 -11.67 6.87
CA ASP A 43 17.03 -13.03 6.98
C ASP A 43 15.55 -13.05 6.57
N ALA A 44 15.15 -14.10 5.84
CA ALA A 44 13.79 -14.24 5.34
C ALA A 44 12.72 -14.14 6.44
N ARG A 45 13.02 -14.58 7.67
CA ARG A 45 12.12 -14.52 8.84
C ARG A 45 11.89 -13.10 9.34
N LEU A 46 12.83 -12.18 9.10
CA LEU A 46 12.75 -10.78 9.54
C LEU A 46 12.13 -9.85 8.50
N ARG A 47 12.07 -10.29 7.24
CA ARG A 47 11.53 -9.50 6.12
C ARG A 47 10.07 -9.06 6.31
N PRO A 48 9.14 -9.89 6.84
CA PRO A 48 7.76 -9.45 7.06
C PRO A 48 7.67 -8.24 7.99
N GLY A 49 8.32 -8.29 9.16
CA GLY A 49 8.32 -7.17 10.12
C GLY A 49 8.94 -5.88 9.56
N PHE A 50 10.00 -6.02 8.74
CA PHE A 50 10.58 -4.87 8.05
C PHE A 50 9.60 -4.22 7.05
N LEU A 51 8.93 -5.04 6.23
CA LEU A 51 7.94 -4.56 5.28
C LEU A 51 6.69 -4.00 5.96
N GLU A 52 6.25 -4.57 7.09
CA GLU A 52 5.15 -4.04 7.91
C GLU A 52 5.44 -2.62 8.40
N GLY A 53 6.67 -2.35 8.86
CA GLY A 53 7.11 -1.01 9.23
C GLY A 53 7.04 -0.02 8.07
N ILE A 54 7.46 -0.44 6.87
CA ILE A 54 7.35 0.36 5.65
C ILE A 54 5.88 0.60 5.28
N LEU A 55 5.02 -0.41 5.42
CA LEU A 55 3.60 -0.30 5.12
C LEU A 55 2.92 0.72 6.04
N ALA A 56 3.18 0.66 7.35
CA ALA A 56 2.69 1.63 8.31
C ALA A 56 3.17 3.05 8.00
N ALA A 57 4.45 3.22 7.63
CA ALA A 57 5.00 4.51 7.23
C ALA A 57 4.35 5.06 5.94
N ASN A 58 4.04 4.19 4.97
CA ASN A 58 3.35 4.57 3.75
C ASN A 58 1.90 5.00 4.02
N VAL A 59 1.20 4.32 4.93
CA VAL A 59 -0.15 4.72 5.36
C VAL A 59 -0.12 6.08 6.05
N LEU A 60 0.82 6.31 6.97
CA LEU A 60 1.00 7.64 7.57
C LEU A 60 1.30 8.72 6.54
N SER A 61 2.09 8.39 5.51
CA SER A 61 2.40 9.30 4.40
C SER A 61 1.15 9.64 3.58
N LEU A 62 0.29 8.64 3.32
CA LEU A 62 -1.02 8.84 2.67
C LEU A 62 -1.88 9.82 3.48
N LEU A 63 -2.09 9.53 4.78
CA LEU A 63 -2.92 10.35 5.65
C LEU A 63 -2.43 11.81 5.69
N LYS A 64 -1.12 12.00 5.85
CA LYS A 64 -0.50 13.32 5.81
C LYS A 64 -0.76 14.03 4.47
N GLY A 65 -0.67 13.31 3.35
CA GLY A 65 -0.90 13.84 2.01
C GLY A 65 -2.31 14.37 1.78
N VAL A 66 -3.31 13.82 2.47
CA VAL A 66 -4.71 14.26 2.41
C VAL A 66 -5.12 15.15 3.59
N GLY A 67 -4.15 15.67 4.35
CA GLY A 67 -4.38 16.60 5.46
C GLY A 67 -4.84 15.95 6.77
N MET A 68 -4.81 14.62 6.88
CA MET A 68 -5.15 13.89 8.09
C MET A 68 -3.91 13.55 8.92
N ARG A 69 -4.07 13.46 10.25
CA ARG A 69 -3.04 12.97 11.17
C ARG A 69 -3.64 11.84 12.02
N ALA A 70 -2.96 10.70 12.08
CA ALA A 70 -3.33 9.65 13.01
C ALA A 70 -3.00 10.08 14.45
N SER A 71 -3.97 10.02 15.35
CA SER A 71 -3.79 10.23 16.80
C SER A 71 -3.28 8.98 17.53
N PHE A 72 -3.17 7.86 16.82
CA PHE A 72 -2.77 6.55 17.31
C PHE A 72 -1.59 5.99 16.49
N ARG A 73 -0.95 4.96 17.01
CA ARG A 73 0.13 4.27 16.30
C ARG A 73 -0.45 3.42 15.17
N VAL A 74 -0.14 3.75 13.92
CA VAL A 74 -0.50 2.90 12.78
C VAL A 74 0.34 1.63 12.82
N MET A 75 -0.34 0.49 12.75
CA MET A 75 0.23 -0.85 12.73
C MET A 75 -0.25 -1.57 11.46
N ALA A 76 0.67 -2.30 10.85
CA ALA A 76 0.38 -3.16 9.71
C ALA A 76 0.83 -4.57 10.02
N ARG A 77 0.09 -5.55 9.50
CA ARG A 77 0.46 -6.97 9.58
C ARG A 77 0.37 -7.59 8.20
N LEU A 78 1.48 -8.10 7.69
CA LEU A 78 1.51 -8.75 6.38
C LEU A 78 0.95 -10.15 6.48
N GLY A 79 0.06 -10.48 5.55
CA GLY A 79 -0.39 -11.84 5.29
C GLY A 79 0.54 -12.54 4.29
N GLN A 80 -0.06 -13.42 3.49
CA GLN A 80 0.66 -14.07 2.39
C GLN A 80 1.08 -13.01 1.37
N HIS A 81 2.36 -13.03 1.03
CA HIS A 81 2.92 -12.08 0.07
C HIS A 81 4.02 -12.73 -0.77
N ARG A 82 4.22 -12.21 -1.98
CA ARG A 82 5.25 -12.65 -2.90
C ARG A 82 5.89 -11.45 -3.62
N PRO A 83 7.22 -11.44 -3.80
CA PRO A 83 7.87 -10.43 -4.61
C PRO A 83 7.52 -10.63 -6.09
N THR A 84 7.51 -9.53 -6.83
CA THR A 84 7.36 -9.49 -8.29
C THR A 84 8.31 -8.46 -8.88
N SER A 85 8.66 -8.61 -10.16
CA SER A 85 9.40 -7.57 -10.88
C SER A 85 8.41 -6.68 -11.62
N VAL A 86 8.58 -5.36 -11.54
CA VAL A 86 7.80 -4.39 -12.32
C VAL A 86 8.72 -3.42 -13.05
N ILE A 87 8.22 -2.82 -14.12
CA ILE A 87 8.91 -1.75 -14.84
C ILE A 87 8.17 -0.44 -14.58
N CYS A 88 8.90 0.59 -14.17
CA CYS A 88 8.39 1.95 -14.02
C CYS A 88 9.44 2.93 -14.55
N ASN A 89 9.08 3.80 -15.50
CA ASN A 89 10.02 4.73 -16.14
C ASN A 89 11.29 4.05 -16.66
N ALA A 90 11.15 2.99 -17.45
CA ALA A 90 12.25 2.18 -17.99
C ALA A 90 13.18 1.51 -16.95
N ASN A 91 12.92 1.67 -15.65
CA ASN A 91 13.68 1.06 -14.58
C ASN A 91 12.92 -0.14 -14.00
N ARG A 92 13.66 -1.20 -13.66
CA ARG A 92 13.11 -2.40 -13.04
C ARG A 92 13.11 -2.25 -11.52
N PHE A 93 11.95 -2.45 -10.90
CA PHE A 93 11.76 -2.43 -9.45
C PHE A 93 11.28 -3.78 -8.93
N MET A 94 11.55 -4.03 -7.64
CA MET A 94 10.87 -5.08 -6.89
C MET A 94 9.56 -4.51 -6.36
N GLY A 95 8.44 -5.11 -6.77
CA GLY A 95 7.14 -4.92 -6.17
C GLY A 95 6.74 -6.12 -5.33
N LEU A 96 5.63 -5.98 -4.61
CA LEU A 96 5.05 -7.05 -3.82
C LEU A 96 3.56 -7.20 -4.14
N TRP A 97 3.12 -8.45 -4.25
CA TRP A 97 1.72 -8.84 -4.14
C TRP A 97 1.47 -9.39 -2.76
N GLY A 98 0.28 -9.21 -2.22
CA GLY A 98 -0.10 -9.86 -0.97
C GLY A 98 -1.31 -9.25 -0.29
N SER A 99 -1.72 -9.90 0.80
CA SER A 99 -2.70 -9.39 1.74
C SER A 99 -2.04 -8.81 2.98
N PHE A 100 -2.76 -7.95 3.68
CA PHE A 100 -2.32 -7.34 4.91
C PHE A 100 -3.50 -6.83 5.72
N ALA A 101 -3.29 -6.63 7.01
CA ALA A 101 -4.23 -5.94 7.88
C ALA A 101 -3.63 -4.64 8.40
N LEU A 102 -4.50 -3.67 8.65
CA LEU A 102 -4.19 -2.40 9.29
C LEU A 102 -5.10 -2.20 10.50
N ASN A 103 -4.62 -1.47 11.51
CA ASN A 103 -5.48 -0.91 12.56
C ASN A 103 -6.10 0.45 12.16
N VAL A 104 -6.18 0.73 10.86
CA VAL A 104 -6.84 1.91 10.31
C VAL A 104 -7.70 1.52 9.12
N THR A 105 -8.91 2.08 9.07
CA THR A 105 -9.80 1.93 7.93
C THR A 105 -9.43 2.92 6.83
N LEU A 106 -9.19 2.43 5.62
CA LEU A 106 -8.92 3.18 4.41
C LEU A 106 -10.01 2.90 3.37
N PRO A 107 -10.32 3.85 2.48
CA PRO A 107 -11.18 3.61 1.32
C PRO A 107 -10.53 2.61 0.35
N ASP A 108 -11.36 1.94 -0.45
CA ASP A 108 -10.86 1.15 -1.57
C ASP A 108 -10.15 1.99 -2.61
N HIS A 109 -9.24 1.37 -3.34
CA HIS A 109 -8.48 1.93 -4.46
C HIS A 109 -7.52 3.07 -4.11
N VAL A 110 -7.30 3.36 -2.83
CA VAL A 110 -6.18 4.21 -2.44
C VAL A 110 -4.85 3.53 -2.75
N GLY A 111 -3.85 4.29 -3.16
CA GLY A 111 -2.52 3.78 -3.44
C GLY A 111 -1.55 4.01 -2.29
N LEU A 112 -0.73 3.01 -2.01
CA LEU A 112 0.33 3.05 -0.99
C LEU A 112 1.71 2.88 -1.62
N GLY A 113 2.71 3.55 -1.04
CA GLY A 113 4.12 3.41 -1.44
C GLY A 113 4.53 4.28 -2.63
N LYS A 114 5.48 3.79 -3.43
CA LYS A 114 6.10 4.57 -4.52
C LYS A 114 5.28 4.49 -5.81
N SER A 115 5.25 5.59 -6.56
CA SER A 115 4.61 5.68 -7.89
C SER A 115 3.09 5.43 -7.90
N VAL A 116 2.40 5.82 -6.83
CA VAL A 116 0.93 5.70 -6.71
C VAL A 116 0.18 6.35 -7.88
N ALA A 117 0.63 7.52 -8.35
CA ALA A 117 0.02 8.21 -9.49
C ALA A 117 0.07 7.42 -10.81
N LYS A 118 0.85 6.34 -10.88
CA LYS A 118 0.91 5.41 -12.03
C LYS A 118 0.11 4.12 -11.80
N GLY A 119 -0.69 4.08 -10.74
CA GLY A 119 -1.54 2.94 -10.41
C GLY A 119 -0.86 1.85 -9.59
N PHE A 120 0.32 2.06 -9.01
CA PHE A 120 0.97 1.07 -8.14
C PHE A 120 0.48 1.14 -6.69
N GLY A 121 0.48 -0.01 -6.01
CA GLY A 121 0.12 -0.15 -4.61
C GLY A 121 -1.33 0.18 -4.30
N ALA A 122 -2.23 0.10 -5.30
CA ALA A 122 -3.66 0.24 -5.09
C ALA A 122 -4.14 -0.91 -4.19
N ILE A 123 -4.99 -0.58 -3.21
CA ILE A 123 -5.52 -1.56 -2.26
C ILE A 123 -7.01 -1.80 -2.53
N GLY A 124 -7.50 -2.94 -2.08
CA GLY A 124 -8.93 -3.22 -1.98
C GLY A 124 -9.21 -4.07 -0.75
N ARG A 125 -10.42 -3.99 -0.19
CA ARG A 125 -10.88 -4.84 0.91
C ARG A 125 -10.68 -6.32 0.56
N GLU A 126 -10.19 -7.06 1.54
CA GLU A 126 -10.18 -8.52 1.47
C GLU A 126 -11.54 -9.01 1.98
N GLU A 127 -12.46 -9.29 1.06
CA GLU A 127 -13.70 -9.99 1.39
C GLU A 127 -13.38 -11.41 1.89
N LYS A 128 -14.11 -11.86 2.92
CA LYS A 128 -14.00 -13.20 3.49
C LYS A 128 -14.61 -14.25 2.57
#